data_AF-A0AAJ1RSD4-F1
#
_entry.id   AF-A0AAJ1RSD4-F1
#
_cell.length_a   1.000
_cell.length_b   1.000
_cell.length_c   1.000
_cell.angle_alpha   90.00
_cell.angle_beta   90.00
_cell.angle_gamma   90.00
#
_symmetry.space_group_name_H-M   'P 1'
#
loop_
_entity.id
_entity.type
_entity.pdbx_description
1 polymer ?
#
loop_
_entity_poly.entity_id
_entity_poly.type
_entity_poly.pdbx_seq_one_letter_code
_entity_poly.pdbx_strand_id
1 'polypeptide(L)'
;PAETLWAELTGDSKAMEDYIWSRDYIDGLADFGHIGFTPQQLVDGMDRLKPRLYSIASSPDFEPGMVHLTVAIVRYNHHDRDRAGLCTGFMADRCDIGETDIGVF
;
A
#
# COMPACT_ATOMS: atom_id res chain seq x y z
N PRO A 1 21.21 2.23 -16.92
CA PRO A 1 20.11 3.08 -16.41
C PRO A 1 19.90 2.95 -14.90
N ALA A 2 19.69 1.73 -14.39
CA ALA A 2 19.44 1.51 -12.97
C ALA A 2 20.64 1.81 -12.06
N GLU A 3 21.87 1.44 -12.47
CA GLU A 3 23.08 1.80 -11.70
C GLU A 3 23.29 3.32 -11.62
N THR A 4 22.96 4.06 -12.69
CA THR A 4 23.02 5.53 -12.72
C THR A 4 21.99 6.12 -11.76
N LEU A 5 20.75 5.65 -11.83
CA LEU A 5 19.68 6.07 -10.93
C LEU A 5 20.03 5.73 -9.47
N TRP A 6 20.53 4.52 -9.22
CA TRP A 6 20.97 4.08 -7.91
C TRP A 6 22.05 5.00 -7.33
N ALA A 7 23.07 5.34 -8.12
CA ALA A 7 24.13 6.27 -7.71
C ALA A 7 23.59 7.67 -7.41
N GLU A 8 22.62 8.16 -8.19
CA GLU A 8 21.94 9.44 -7.94
C GLU A 8 21.17 9.41 -6.61
N LEU A 9 20.30 8.42 -6.41
CA LEU A 9 19.47 8.30 -5.21
C LEU A 9 20.32 8.11 -3.94
N THR A 10 21.41 7.35 -4.02
CA THR A 10 22.30 7.13 -2.86
C THR A 10 23.25 8.30 -2.60
N GLY A 11 23.47 9.16 -3.58
CA GLY A 11 24.30 10.37 -3.48
C GLY A 11 23.55 11.62 -3.02
N ASP A 12 22.23 11.68 -3.23
CA ASP A 12 21.38 12.82 -2.88
C ASP A 12 20.11 12.38 -2.13
N SER A 13 20.06 12.71 -0.84
CA SER A 13 18.90 12.43 0.02
C SER A 13 17.60 13.06 -0.49
N LYS A 14 17.67 14.21 -1.15
CA LYS A 14 16.48 14.86 -1.69
C LYS A 14 15.95 14.09 -2.90
N ALA A 15 16.82 13.66 -3.80
CA ALA A 15 16.45 12.80 -4.92
C ALA A 15 15.82 11.48 -4.43
N MET A 16 16.38 10.89 -3.36
CA MET A 16 15.79 9.71 -2.71
C MET A 16 14.39 9.98 -2.15
N GLU A 17 14.21 11.10 -1.44
CA GLU A 17 12.91 11.48 -0.89
C GLU A 17 11.87 11.66 -2.01
N ASP A 18 12.18 12.46 -3.03
CA ASP A 18 11.30 12.72 -4.17
C ASP A 18 10.94 11.41 -4.92
N TYR A 19 11.90 10.49 -5.04
CA TYR A 19 11.68 9.18 -5.65
C TYR A 19 10.68 8.34 -4.84
N ILE A 20 10.88 8.20 -3.53
CA ILE A 20 10.02 7.37 -2.66
C ILE A 20 8.61 7.95 -2.54
N TRP A 21 8.45 9.28 -2.56
CA TRP A 21 7.13 9.91 -2.50
C TRP A 21 6.20 9.56 -3.66
N SER A 22 6.78 9.19 -4.81
CA SER A 22 6.02 8.92 -6.04
C SER A 22 5.94 7.43 -6.41
N ARG A 23 6.65 6.54 -5.70
CA ARG A 23 6.81 5.14 -6.10
C ARG A 23 6.55 4.18 -4.95
N ASP A 24 6.04 3.00 -5.30
CA ASP A 24 5.89 1.89 -4.36
C ASP A 24 6.88 0.76 -4.68
N TYR A 25 6.79 -0.33 -3.91
CA TYR A 25 7.67 -1.48 -4.06
C TYR A 25 7.64 -2.10 -5.47
N ILE A 26 6.52 -2.09 -6.18
CA ILE A 26 6.45 -2.66 -7.53
C ILE A 26 7.27 -1.81 -8.51
N ASP A 27 7.20 -0.48 -8.38
CA ASP A 27 8.00 0.40 -9.23
C ASP A 27 9.49 0.27 -8.90
N GLY A 28 9.85 0.19 -7.62
CA GLY A 28 11.22 -0.07 -7.20
C GLY A 28 11.76 -1.41 -7.71
N LEU A 29 10.92 -2.44 -7.75
CA LEU A 29 11.27 -3.73 -8.36
C LEU A 29 11.41 -3.66 -9.87
N ALA A 30 10.62 -2.83 -10.56
CA ALA A 30 10.79 -2.60 -11.99
C ALA A 30 12.12 -1.89 -12.30
N ASP A 31 12.47 -0.88 -11.50
CA ASP A 31 13.68 -0.07 -11.70
C ASP A 31 14.96 -0.80 -11.25
N PHE A 32 14.91 -1.61 -10.17
CA PHE A 32 16.10 -2.21 -9.55
C PHE A 32 16.06 -3.74 -9.40
N GLY A 33 14.99 -4.43 -9.82
CA GLY A 33 14.81 -5.88 -9.61
C GLY A 33 15.93 -6.75 -10.22
N HIS A 34 16.63 -6.23 -11.23
CA HIS A 34 17.74 -6.91 -11.89
C HIS A 34 19.08 -6.75 -11.15
N ILE A 35 19.16 -5.89 -10.12
CA ILE A 35 20.39 -5.66 -9.32
C ILE A 35 20.69 -6.85 -8.38
N GLY A 36 19.81 -7.84 -8.31
CA GLY A 36 20.10 -9.14 -7.71
C GLY A 36 19.99 -9.13 -6.19
N PHE A 37 18.83 -9.58 -5.70
CA PHE A 37 18.60 -9.92 -4.29
C PHE A 37 17.81 -11.22 -4.23
N THR A 38 17.97 -11.94 -3.13
CA THR A 38 17.15 -13.13 -2.86
C THR A 38 15.73 -12.72 -2.48
N PRO A 39 14.72 -13.56 -2.72
CA PRO A 39 13.35 -13.31 -2.26
C PRO A 39 13.26 -13.02 -0.75
N GLN A 40 14.11 -13.66 0.06
CA GLN A 40 14.12 -13.44 1.51
C GLN A 40 14.61 -12.03 1.88
N GLN A 41 15.66 -11.53 1.22
CA GLN A 41 16.15 -10.17 1.45
C GLN A 41 15.10 -9.11 1.12
N LEU A 42 14.24 -9.36 0.14
CA LEU A 42 13.11 -8.48 -0.17
C LEU A 42 12.11 -8.45 0.99
N VAL A 43 11.73 -9.63 1.50
CA VAL A 43 10.78 -9.75 2.61
C VAL A 43 11.34 -9.12 3.88
N ASP A 44 12.61 -9.34 4.18
CA ASP A 44 13.28 -8.79 5.37
C ASP A 44 13.42 -7.26 5.31
N GLY A 45 13.45 -6.68 4.10
CA GLY A 45 13.50 -5.24 3.88
C GLY A 45 12.14 -4.53 3.88
N MET A 46 11.03 -5.27 3.93
CA MET A 46 9.68 -4.70 3.92
C MET A 46 9.18 -4.36 5.32
N ASP A 47 8.47 -3.24 5.43
CA ASP A 47 7.76 -2.88 6.65
C ASP A 47 6.52 -3.76 6.85
N ARG A 48 6.22 -4.08 8.12
CA ARG A 48 5.00 -4.83 8.47
C ARG A 48 3.76 -4.04 8.06
N LEU A 49 2.79 -4.73 7.45
CA LEU A 49 1.50 -4.14 7.12
C LEU A 49 0.77 -3.66 8.38
N LYS A 50 0.45 -2.36 8.43
CA LYS A 50 -0.28 -1.72 9.54
C LYS A 50 -1.79 -1.69 9.26
N PRO A 51 -2.65 -1.91 10.28
CA PRO A 51 -4.10 -1.72 10.12
C PRO A 51 -4.43 -0.25 9.84
N ARG A 52 -5.56 0.00 9.18
CA ARG A 52 -6.08 1.35 8.91
C ARG A 52 -7.24 1.64 9.85
N LEU A 53 -7.26 2.85 10.40
CA LEU A 53 -8.33 3.32 11.27
C LEU A 53 -9.38 4.06 10.45
N TYR A 54 -10.65 3.80 10.77
CA TYR A 54 -11.81 4.49 10.22
C TYR A 54 -12.71 4.92 11.36
N SER A 55 -13.32 6.10 11.25
CA SER A 55 -14.36 6.52 12.17
C SER A 55 -15.60 5.65 11.98
N ILE A 56 -16.16 5.19 13.11
CA ILE A 56 -17.41 4.43 13.12
C ILE A 56 -18.56 5.36 12.72
N ALA A 57 -19.36 4.91 11.76
CA ALA A 57 -20.52 5.61 11.20
C ALA A 57 -21.87 5.00 11.64
N SER A 58 -21.86 4.15 12.67
CA SER A 58 -23.06 3.57 13.30
C SER A 58 -23.14 3.92 14.80
N SER A 59 -24.32 3.71 15.38
CA SER A 59 -24.54 3.73 16.83
C SER A 59 -24.87 2.32 17.32
N PRO A 60 -24.22 1.82 18.40
CA PRO A 60 -24.52 0.50 18.95
C PRO A 60 -25.94 0.41 19.54
N ASP A 61 -26.55 1.53 19.93
CA ASP A 61 -27.93 1.57 20.44
C ASP A 61 -28.97 1.37 19.33
N PHE A 62 -28.62 1.75 18.09
CA PHE A 62 -29.52 1.65 16.94
C PHE A 62 -29.32 0.34 16.16
N GLU A 63 -28.06 -0.08 15.98
CA GLU A 63 -27.72 -1.34 15.29
C GLU A 63 -26.77 -2.18 16.16
N PRO A 64 -27.32 -2.97 17.11
CA PRO A 64 -26.51 -3.79 17.99
C PRO A 64 -25.75 -4.88 17.22
N GLY A 65 -24.45 -4.98 17.47
CA GLY A 65 -23.59 -6.03 16.88
C GLY A 65 -23.05 -5.71 15.49
N MET A 66 -23.31 -4.52 14.93
CA MET A 66 -22.73 -4.09 13.66
C MET A 66 -21.90 -2.81 13.78
N VAL A 67 -20.86 -2.71 12.97
CA VAL A 67 -20.03 -1.50 12.81
C VAL A 67 -20.13 -1.07 11.36
N HIS A 68 -20.61 0.16 11.12
CA HIS A 68 -20.66 0.74 9.79
C HIS A 68 -19.48 1.69 9.60
N LEU A 69 -18.92 1.70 8.40
CA LEU A 69 -17.84 2.59 7.99
C LEU A 69 -18.25 3.35 6.75
N THR A 70 -17.92 4.64 6.70
CA THR A 70 -18.00 5.44 5.47
C THR A 70 -16.60 5.57 4.90
N VAL A 71 -16.31 4.79 3.85
CA VAL A 71 -14.94 4.64 3.33
C VAL A 71 -14.85 5.27 1.94
N ALA A 72 -14.02 6.31 1.80
CA ALA A 72 -13.64 6.82 0.49
C ALA A 72 -12.60 5.88 -0.15
N ILE A 73 -12.89 5.36 -1.33
CA ILE A 73 -11.96 4.46 -2.03
C ILE A 73 -10.87 5.28 -2.69
N VAL A 74 -9.63 5.07 -2.24
CA VAL A 74 -8.46 5.76 -2.80
C VAL A 74 -8.09 5.06 -4.09
N ARG A 75 -8.22 5.76 -5.22
CA ARG A 75 -7.79 5.32 -6.54
C ARG A 75 -7.07 6.46 -7.25
N TYR A 76 -5.99 6.15 -7.94
CA TYR A 76 -5.21 7.12 -8.71
C TYR A 76 -4.39 6.40 -9.77
N ASN A 77 -4.03 7.11 -10.83
CA ASN A 77 -3.11 6.61 -11.85
C ASN A 77 -1.76 7.32 -11.68
N HIS A 78 -0.68 6.55 -11.64
CA HIS A 78 0.67 7.11 -11.55
C HIS A 78 1.74 6.15 -12.07
N HIS A 79 2.71 6.69 -12.82
CA HIS A 79 3.71 5.92 -13.60
C HIS A 79 3.06 4.85 -14.46
N ASP A 80 2.05 5.24 -15.25
CA ASP A 80 1.29 4.39 -16.19
C ASP A 80 0.65 3.15 -15.55
N ARG A 81 0.41 3.18 -14.24
CA ARG A 81 -0.26 2.10 -13.50
C ARG A 81 -1.40 2.64 -12.65
N ASP A 82 -2.54 1.98 -12.76
CA ASP A 82 -3.67 2.20 -11.86
C ASP A 82 -3.35 1.64 -10.49
N ARG A 83 -3.59 2.45 -9.46
CA ARG A 83 -3.32 2.13 -8.07
C ARG A 83 -4.55 2.36 -7.22
N ALA A 84 -4.63 1.57 -6.16
CA ALA A 84 -5.62 1.74 -5.12
C ALA A 84 -4.93 1.76 -3.74
N GLY A 85 -5.53 2.44 -2.78
CA GLY A 85 -5.08 2.36 -1.39
C GLY A 85 -5.20 0.92 -0.89
N LEU A 86 -4.20 0.42 -0.17
CA LEU A 86 -4.13 -1.00 0.22
C LEU A 86 -5.41 -1.48 0.92
N CYS A 87 -5.88 -0.76 1.94
CA CYS A 87 -7.05 -1.17 2.71
C CYS A 87 -8.38 -0.86 2.00
N THR A 88 -8.49 0.32 1.37
CA THR A 88 -9.73 0.74 0.70
C THR A 88 -9.98 -0.01 -0.60
N GLY A 89 -8.93 -0.23 -1.41
CA GLY A 89 -8.99 -1.08 -2.60
C GLY A 89 -9.27 -2.54 -2.24
N PHE A 90 -8.66 -3.07 -1.18
CA PHE A 90 -8.99 -4.41 -0.68
C PHE A 90 -10.48 -4.53 -0.32
N MET A 91 -11.01 -3.60 0.48
CA MET A 91 -12.43 -3.58 0.84
C MET A 91 -13.37 -3.47 -0.37
N ALA A 92 -13.00 -2.66 -1.37
CA ALA A 92 -13.86 -2.42 -2.54
C ALA A 92 -13.83 -3.57 -3.57
N ASP A 93 -12.66 -4.19 -3.76
CA ASP A 93 -12.42 -5.05 -4.93
C ASP A 93 -12.18 -6.52 -4.57
N ARG A 94 -11.91 -6.85 -3.30
CA ARG A 94 -11.47 -8.18 -2.88
C ARG A 94 -12.21 -8.76 -1.67
N CYS A 95 -13.10 -8.00 -1.04
CA CYS A 95 -13.93 -8.50 0.04
C CYS A 95 -15.27 -8.98 -0.50
N ASP A 96 -15.48 -10.29 -0.46
CA ASP A 96 -16.76 -10.93 -0.76
C ASP A 96 -17.64 -11.01 0.49
N ILE A 97 -18.90 -10.60 0.33
CA ILE A 97 -19.87 -10.51 1.44
C ILE A 97 -20.14 -11.89 2.03
N GLY A 98 -19.92 -12.04 3.32
CA GLY A 98 -20.16 -13.29 4.06
C GLY A 98 -19.07 -14.36 3.88
N GLU A 99 -18.06 -14.11 3.05
CA GLU A 99 -16.96 -15.05 2.79
C GLU A 99 -15.61 -14.53 3.26
N THR A 100 -15.34 -13.24 3.06
CA THR A 100 -14.05 -12.66 3.45
C THR A 100 -14.03 -12.28 4.93
N ASP A 101 -13.20 -12.96 5.71
CA ASP A 101 -12.93 -12.59 7.10
C ASP A 101 -12.16 -11.28 7.19
N ILE A 102 -12.72 -10.29 7.88
CA ILE A 102 -12.08 -8.99 8.10
C ILE A 102 -11.61 -8.89 9.55
N GLY A 103 -10.30 -8.75 9.74
CA GLY A 103 -9.71 -8.54 11.06
C GLY A 103 -10.06 -7.16 11.61
N VAL A 104 -10.71 -7.14 12.78
CA VAL A 104 -10.92 -5.93 13.61
C VAL A 104 -9.92 -6.01 14.76
N PHE A 105 -9.13 -4.95 14.95
CA PHE A 105 -8.01 -4.88 15.90
C PHE A 105 -8.23 -3.81 16.96
#